data_AF-A0A7V6MXR8-F1
#
_entry.id   AF-A0A7V6MXR8-F1
#
_cell.length_a   1.000
_cell.length_b   1.000
_cell.length_c   1.000
_cell.angle_alpha   90.00
_cell.angle_beta   90.00
_cell.angle_gamma   90.00
#
_symmetry.space_group_name_H-M   'P 1'
#
loop_
_entity.id
_entity.type
_entity.pdbx_description
1 polymer ?
#
loop_
_entity_poly.entity_id
_entity_poly.type
_entity_poly.pdbx_seq_one_letter_code
_entity_poly.pdbx_strand_id
1 'polypeptide(L)' 'QISIPTDLGNTIGGVVANLCEESGEKLEEGKRLEVADAEITILSMDSELIRELKVVKREEKDDLHHEI' A
#
# COMPACT_ATOMS: atom_id res chain seq x y z
N GLN A 1 -11.02 6.64 -8.75
CA GLN A 1 -11.16 6.14 -7.36
C GLN A 1 -10.04 5.12 -7.12
N ILE A 2 -9.51 5.07 -5.90
CA ILE A 2 -8.48 4.12 -5.45
C ILE A 2 -9.17 3.12 -4.52
N SER A 3 -8.93 1.83 -4.70
CA SER A 3 -9.59 0.73 -3.99
C SER A 3 -8.70 0.21 -2.87
N ILE A 4 -8.72 0.85 -1.71
CA ILE A 4 -8.00 0.37 -0.51
C ILE A 4 -8.98 -0.42 0.37
N PRO A 5 -8.62 -1.63 0.83
CA PRO A 5 -9.44 -2.41 1.76
C PRO A 5 -9.68 -1.66 3.07
N THR A 6 -10.93 -1.62 3.53
CA THR A 6 -11.33 -0.90 4.76
C THR A 6 -11.41 -1.80 5.99
N ASP A 7 -11.28 -3.12 5.81
CA ASP A 7 -11.31 -4.14 6.84
C ASP A 7 -9.91 -4.43 7.44
N LEU A 8 -8.84 -4.04 6.75
CA LEU A 8 -7.46 -4.23 7.19
C LEU A 8 -7.01 -3.19 8.24
N GLY A 9 -7.72 -2.07 8.38
CA GLY A 9 -7.36 -1.04 9.35
C GLY A 9 -8.26 0.19 9.30
N ASN A 10 -8.26 0.94 10.41
CA ASN A 10 -9.09 2.14 10.56
C ASN A 10 -8.47 3.40 9.90
N THR A 11 -7.20 3.34 9.53
CA THR A 11 -6.46 4.40 8.84
C THR A 11 -5.58 3.79 7.77
N ILE A 12 -5.18 4.59 6.77
CA ILE A 12 -4.26 4.12 5.73
C ILE A 12 -2.91 3.65 6.32
N GLY A 13 -2.43 4.31 7.39
CA GLY A 13 -1.25 3.87 8.12
C GLY A 13 -1.48 2.53 8.84
N GLY A 14 -2.67 2.32 9.40
CA GLY A 14 -3.06 1.05 10.01
C GLY A 14 -3.11 -0.11 8.99
N VAL A 15 -3.63 0.14 7.79
CA VAL A 15 -3.62 -0.84 6.69
C VAL A 15 -2.19 -1.23 6.33
N VAL A 16 -1.30 -0.25 6.14
CA VAL A 16 0.12 -0.50 5.81
C VAL A 16 0.84 -1.25 6.94
N ALA A 17 0.57 -0.89 8.19
CA ALA A 17 1.15 -1.55 9.35
C ALA A 17 0.73 -3.01 9.46
N ASN A 18 -0.57 -3.28 9.29
CA ASN A 18 -1.12 -4.64 9.31
C ASN A 18 -0.50 -5.50 8.19
N LEU A 19 -0.44 -4.98 6.95
CA LEU A 19 0.18 -5.70 5.83
C LEU A 19 1.66 -6.05 6.07
N CYS A 20 2.44 -5.15 6.68
CA CYS A 20 3.83 -5.44 7.03
C CYS A 20 3.92 -6.50 8.13
N GLU A 21 3.05 -6.46 9.13
CA GLU A 21 3.00 -7.45 10.20
C GLU A 21 2.65 -8.84 9.66
N GLU A 22 1.64 -8.94 8.79
CA GLU A 22 1.22 -10.21 8.17
C GLU A 22 2.31 -10.81 7.27
N SER A 23 3.09 -9.98 6.56
CA SER A 23 4.19 -10.44 5.70
C SER A 23 5.50 -10.68 6.45
N GLY A 24 5.56 -10.37 7.76
CA GLY A 24 6.80 -10.43 8.56
C GLY A 24 7.83 -9.39 8.16
N GLU A 25 7.39 -8.34 7.47
CA GLU A 25 8.21 -7.25 6.98
C GLU A 25 8.25 -6.08 7.98
N LYS A 26 9.37 -5.34 7.99
CA LYS A 26 9.49 -4.15 8.83
C LYS A 26 8.80 -2.95 8.21
N LEU A 27 8.21 -2.09 9.05
CA LEU A 27 7.86 -0.74 8.66
C LEU A 27 9.11 0.13 8.61
N GLU A 28 9.38 0.73 7.46
CA GLU A 28 10.53 1.61 7.25
C GLU A 28 10.26 2.64 6.15
N GLU A 29 10.90 3.80 6.25
CA GLU A 29 10.84 4.84 5.22
C GLU A 29 11.36 4.32 3.88
N GLY A 30 10.72 4.72 2.78
CA GLY A 30 11.02 4.26 1.43
C GLY A 30 10.39 2.91 1.06
N LYS A 31 9.82 2.16 2.03
CA LYS A 31 9.08 0.94 1.74
C LYS A 31 7.90 1.22 0.83
N ARG A 32 7.72 0.34 -0.16
CA ARG A 32 6.62 0.36 -1.13
C ARG A 32 5.77 -0.89 -0.96
N LEU A 33 4.46 -0.69 -0.89
CA LEU A 33 3.48 -1.75 -0.83
C LEU A 33 2.52 -1.62 -1.99
N GLU A 34 2.16 -2.75 -2.58
CA GLU A 34 1.12 -2.85 -3.59
C GLU A 34 -0.16 -3.29 -2.90
N VAL A 35 -1.20 -2.47 -2.97
CA VAL A 35 -2.50 -2.73 -2.34
C VAL A 35 -3.57 -2.51 -3.39
N ALA A 36 -4.14 -3.61 -3.90
CA ALA A 36 -5.10 -3.62 -5.01
C ALA A 36 -4.60 -2.77 -6.20
N ASP A 37 -5.29 -1.68 -6.53
CA ASP A 37 -4.94 -0.76 -7.64
C ASP A 37 -4.06 0.42 -7.19
N ALA A 38 -3.39 0.31 -6.04
CA ALA A 38 -2.53 1.37 -5.48
C ALA A 38 -1.11 0.88 -5.18
N GLU A 39 -0.15 1.78 -5.40
CA GLU A 39 1.18 1.71 -4.79
C GLU A 39 1.23 2.73 -3.65
N ILE A 40 1.57 2.26 -2.46
CA ILE A 40 1.72 3.08 -1.25
C ILE A 40 3.20 3.11 -0.89
N THR A 41 3.77 4.30 -0.73
CA THR A 41 5.15 4.49 -0.25
C THR A 41 5.15 5.19 1.10
N ILE A 42 5.91 4.66 2.06
CA ILE A 42 6.16 5.34 3.33
C ILE A 42 7.17 6.46 3.09
N LEU A 43 6.75 7.71 3.24
CA LEU A 43 7.62 8.86 3.01
C LEU A 43 8.35 9.30 4.28
N SER A 44 7.66 9.26 5.43
CA SER A 44 8.27 9.59 6.71
C SER A 44 7.65 8.82 7.87
N MET A 45 8.48 8.52 8.86
CA MET A 45 8.12 7.88 10.10
C MET A 45 8.70 8.62 11.30
N ASP A 46 8.03 8.48 12.43
CA ASP A 46 8.51 8.89 13.75
C ASP A 46 8.50 7.65 14.65
N SER A 47 9.66 7.01 14.76
CA SER A 47 9.79 5.68 15.36
C SER A 47 8.87 4.66 14.67
N GLU A 48 7.84 4.15 15.34
CA GLU A 48 6.87 3.20 14.77
C GLU A 48 5.62 3.89 14.18
N LEU A 49 5.53 5.22 14.26
CA LEU A 49 4.37 5.97 13.79
C LEU A 49 4.61 6.51 12.37
N ILE A 50 3.81 6.04 11.42
CA ILE A 50 3.78 6.59 10.06
C ILE A 50 3.22 8.03 10.11
N ARG A 51 3.98 8.99 9.57
CA ARG A 51 3.58 10.41 9.50
C ARG A 51 3.07 10.80 8.13
N GLU A 52 3.72 10.28 7.08
CA GLU A 52 3.38 10.64 5.71
C GLU A 52 3.47 9.42 4.78
N LEU A 53 2.47 9.31 3.90
CA LEU A 53 2.38 8.30 2.86
C LEU A 53 2.16 8.97 1.51
N LYS A 54 2.79 8.42 0.47
CA LYS A 54 2.43 8.68 -0.92
C LYS A 54 1.55 7.54 -1.42
N VAL A 55 0.38 7.85 -1.97
CA VAL A 55 -0.50 6.86 -2.61
C VAL A 55 -0.60 7.21 -4.09
N VAL A 56 -0.28 6.25 -4.95
CA VAL A 56 -0.36 6.39 -6.41
C VAL A 56 -1.25 5.30 -6.96
N LYS A 57 -2.28 5.65 -7.74
CA LYS A 57 -3.07 4.67 -8.47
C LYS A 57 -2.18 4.01 -9.52
N ARG A 58 -2.12 2.68 -9.52
CA ARG A 58 -1.47 1.90 -10.56
C ARG A 58 -2.46 1.73 -11.69
N GLU A 59 -1.99 1.94 -12.91
CA GLU A 59 -2.75 1.49 -14.07
C GLU A 59 -2.74 -0.04 -14.01
N GLU A 60 -3.93 -0.66 -13.95
CA GLU A 60 -4.04 -2.09 -14.20
C GLU A 60 -3.34 -2.33 -15.54
N LYS A 61 -2.38 -3.25 -15.58
CA LYS A 61 -1.96 -3.76 -16.88
C LYS A 61 -3.21 -4.38 -17.46
N ASP A 62 -3.77 -3.73 -18.48
CA ASP A 62 -4.69 -4.37 -19.40
C ASP A 62 -3.94 -5.58 -19.96
N ASP A 63 -4.06 -6.73 -19.30
CA ASP A 63 -3.85 -8.03 -19.91
C ASP A 63 -5.03 -8.23 -20.89
N LEU A 64 -5.04 -7.39 -21.93
CA LEU A 64 -5.76 -7.66 -23.18
C LEU A 64 -5.07 -8.87 -23.80
N HIS A 65 -5.46 -10.05 -23.34
CA HIS A 65 -5.35 -11.26 -24.12
C HIS A 65 -6.09 -10.99 -25.43
N HIS A 66 -5.35 -10.56 -26.46
CA HIS A 66 -5.83 -10.60 -27.83
C HIS A 66 -6.15 -12.07 -28.14
N GLU A 67 -7.42 -12.31 -28.43
CA GLU A 67 -7.91 -13.55 -29.03
C GLU A 67 -7.07 -13.93 -30.26
N ILE A 68 -6.79 -15.22 -30.41
CA ILE A 68 -6.44 -15.85 -31.69
C ILE A 68 -7.50 -16.89 -32.02
#